data_AF-A0A924GLA4-F1
#
_entry.id   AF-A0A924GLA4-F1
#
_cell.length_a   1.000
_cell.length_b   1.000
_cell.length_c   1.000
_cell.angle_alpha   90.00
_cell.angle_beta   90.00
_cell.angle_gamma   90.00
#
_symmetry.space_group_name_H-M   'P 1'
#
loop_
_entity.id
_entity.type
_entity.pdbx_description
1 polymer ?
#
loop_
_entity_poly.entity_id
_entity_poly.type
_entity_poly.pdbx_seq_one_letter_code
_entity_poly.pdbx_strand_id
1 'polypeptide(L)'
;MVDRLWPRGLAKDEAHFDLWLKDVTPSNDLRKWYHSHPEEFAERYRTEIEGQGDALEELRAAGDIVTLLTARKEIAHSHLTVLLDVLST
;
A
#
# COMPACT_ATOMS: atom_id res chain seq x y z
N MET A 1 0.84 4.30 7.50
CA MET A 1 1.74 4.43 6.33
C MET A 1 1.61 3.21 5.43
N VAL A 2 1.51 3.44 4.11
CA VAL A 2 1.29 2.39 3.08
C VAL A 2 2.32 2.46 1.94
N ASP A 3 3.58 2.75 2.29
CA ASP A 3 4.71 2.47 1.42
C ASP A 3 5.56 1.36 2.03
N ARG A 4 6.08 0.49 1.17
CA ARG A 4 7.01 -0.58 1.58
C ARG A 4 8.32 -0.04 2.13
N LEU A 5 8.77 1.10 1.59
CA LEU A 5 10.05 1.70 1.93
C LEU A 5 9.83 2.84 2.91
N TRP A 6 10.62 2.83 3.98
CA TRP A 6 10.67 3.94 4.92
C TRP A 6 11.19 5.22 4.22
N PRO A 7 10.57 6.39 4.44
CA PRO A 7 10.98 7.63 3.81
C PRO A 7 12.36 8.03 4.33
N ARG A 8 13.25 8.43 3.43
CA ARG A 8 14.61 8.85 3.82
C ARG A 8 14.54 10.14 4.63
N GLY A 9 15.29 10.20 5.72
CA GLY A 9 15.42 11.41 6.53
C GLY A 9 14.31 11.64 7.57
N LEU A 10 13.39 10.68 7.74
CA LEU A 10 12.42 10.69 8.84
C LEU A 10 12.86 9.64 9.86
N ALA A 11 13.07 9.99 11.13
CA ALA A 11 13.30 8.97 12.14
C ALA A 11 12.00 8.22 12.46
N LYS A 12 12.10 6.98 12.94
CA LYS A 12 10.91 6.17 13.26
C LYS A 12 10.10 6.76 14.41
N ASP A 13 10.76 7.40 15.38
CA ASP A 13 10.10 8.04 16.51
C ASP A 13 9.47 9.39 16.15
N GLU A 14 9.98 10.07 15.12
CA GLU A 14 9.41 11.32 14.60
C GLU A 14 8.21 11.09 13.66
N ALA A 15 8.02 9.85 13.22
CA ALA A 15 6.92 9.48 12.33
C ALA A 15 5.63 9.25 13.13
N HIS A 16 4.80 10.27 13.21
CA HIS A 16 3.48 10.22 13.84
C HIS A 16 2.43 9.51 12.97
N PHE A 17 2.61 8.22 12.73
CA PHE A 17 1.54 7.37 12.19
C PHE A 17 1.36 6.12 13.05
N ASP A 18 0.10 5.70 13.17
CA ASP A 18 -0.29 4.65 14.11
C ASP A 18 0.14 3.26 13.62
N LEU A 19 0.06 3.01 12.31
CA LEU A 19 0.33 1.71 11.70
C LEU A 19 1.25 1.82 10.48
N TRP A 20 2.14 0.83 10.33
CA TRP A 20 2.95 0.64 9.12
C TRP A 20 2.74 -0.75 8.54
N LEU A 21 1.73 -0.87 7.69
CA LEU A 21 1.29 -2.12 7.11
C LEU A 21 2.00 -2.35 5.77
N LYS A 22 3.27 -2.73 5.83
CA LYS A 22 4.09 -3.03 4.64
C LYS A 22 3.50 -4.16 3.78
N ASP A 23 2.73 -5.05 4.39
CA ASP A 23 2.16 -6.22 3.74
C ASP A 23 0.95 -5.84 2.90
N VAL A 24 0.34 -4.67 3.15
CA VAL A 24 -0.68 -4.13 2.24
C VAL A 24 -0.09 -3.41 1.01
N THR A 25 1.23 -3.46 0.81
CA THR A 25 1.92 -2.74 -0.27
C THR A 25 2.51 -3.73 -1.28
N PRO A 26 2.65 -3.33 -2.56
CA PRO A 26 3.19 -4.22 -3.58
C PRO A 26 4.57 -4.76 -3.19
N SER A 27 4.76 -6.07 -3.38
CA SER A 27 6.02 -6.77 -3.15
C SER A 27 7.16 -6.15 -3.96
N ASN A 28 8.40 -6.44 -3.54
CA ASN A 28 9.58 -5.95 -4.26
C ASN A 28 9.62 -6.46 -5.71
N ASP A 29 9.13 -7.67 -5.96
CA ASP A 29 9.13 -8.27 -7.28
C ASP A 29 8.06 -7.63 -8.16
N LEU A 30 6.86 -7.38 -7.61
CA LEU A 30 5.81 -6.67 -8.33
C LEU A 30 6.18 -5.20 -8.63
N ARG A 31 6.92 -4.55 -7.72
CA ARG A 31 7.47 -3.20 -7.96
C ARG A 31 8.50 -3.18 -9.09
N LYS A 32 9.33 -4.22 -9.21
CA LYS A 32 10.25 -4.35 -10.35
C LYS A 32 9.48 -4.60 -11.64
N TRP A 33 8.45 -5.44 -11.58
CA TRP A 33 7.59 -5.79 -12.71
C TRP A 33 6.87 -4.58 -13.31
N TYR A 34 6.42 -3.64 -12.47
CA TYR A 34 5.76 -2.41 -12.90
C TYR A 34 6.54 -1.64 -13.97
N HIS A 35 7.87 -1.68 -13.95
CA HIS A 35 8.71 -0.99 -14.94
C HIS A 35 8.69 -1.66 -16.32
N SER A 36 8.29 -2.93 -16.40
CA SER A 36 8.27 -3.70 -17.65
C SER A 36 6.86 -3.83 -18.22
N HIS A 37 5.84 -4.03 -17.37
CA HIS A 37 4.45 -4.24 -17.79
C HIS A 37 3.49 -3.50 -16.84
N PRO A 38 3.42 -2.17 -16.90
CA PRO A 38 2.58 -1.37 -16.02
C PRO A 38 1.08 -1.67 -16.16
N GLU A 39 0.63 -2.12 -17.33
CA GLU A 39 -0.76 -2.44 -17.64
C GLU A 39 -1.28 -3.67 -16.87
N GLU A 40 -0.42 -4.65 -16.60
CA GLU A 40 -0.79 -5.86 -15.86
C GLU A 40 -0.58 -5.70 -14.34
N PHE A 41 -0.04 -4.57 -13.89
CA PHE A 41 0.30 -4.35 -12.49
C PHE A 41 -0.94 -4.37 -11.58
N ALA A 42 -2.04 -3.75 -12.01
CA ALA A 42 -3.23 -3.60 -11.19
C ALA A 42 -3.87 -4.97 -10.86
N GLU A 43 -3.97 -5.84 -11.86
CA GLU A 43 -4.49 -7.20 -11.69
C GLU A 43 -3.59 -8.02 -10.76
N ARG A 44 -2.27 -8.03 -11.01
CA ARG A 44 -1.33 -8.76 -10.17
C ARG A 44 -1.30 -8.27 -8.73
N TYR A 45 -1.36 -6.95 -8.53
CA TYR A 45 -1.37 -6.38 -7.20
C TYR A 45 -2.67 -6.72 -6.46
N ARG A 46 -3.82 -6.72 -7.16
CA ARG A 46 -5.09 -7.18 -6.59
C ARG A 46 -4.99 -8.63 -6.09
N THR A 47 -4.49 -9.53 -6.92
CA THR A 47 -4.28 -10.94 -6.50
C THR A 47 -3.31 -11.06 -5.32
N GLU A 48 -2.24 -10.27 -5.31
CA GLU A 48 -1.26 -10.27 -4.21
C GLU A 48 -1.91 -9.83 -2.89
N ILE A 49 -2.66 -8.72 -2.90
CA ILE A 49 -3.26 -8.15 -1.70
C ILE A 49 -4.46 -8.96 -1.19
N GLU A 50 -5.24 -9.58 -2.06
CA GLU A 50 -6.31 -10.51 -1.67
C GLU A 50 -5.78 -11.72 -0.89
N GLY A 51 -4.52 -12.10 -1.11
CA GLY A 51 -3.81 -13.11 -0.31
C GLY A 51 -3.34 -12.62 1.06
N GLN A 52 -3.46 -11.32 1.38
CA GLN A 52 -3.04 -10.70 2.64
C GLN A 52 -4.23 -10.37 3.55
N GLY A 53 -5.14 -11.34 3.73
CA GLY A 53 -6.38 -11.19 4.51
C GLY A 53 -6.17 -10.54 5.88
N ASP A 54 -5.26 -11.09 6.69
CA ASP A 54 -4.97 -10.56 8.03
C ASP A 54 -4.55 -9.09 8.03
N ALA A 55 -3.72 -8.68 7.06
CA ALA A 55 -3.25 -7.29 6.95
C ALA A 55 -4.35 -6.34 6.46
N LEU A 56 -5.25 -6.83 5.60
CA LEU A 56 -6.45 -6.09 5.18
C LEU A 56 -7.43 -5.94 6.34
N GLU A 57 -7.63 -6.98 7.14
CA GLU A 57 -8.47 -6.92 8.35
C GLU A 57 -7.89 -5.96 9.38
N GLU A 58 -6.58 -5.98 9.62
CA GLU A 58 -5.91 -5.02 10.50
C GLU A 58 -6.10 -3.58 10.01
N LEU A 59 -5.99 -3.35 8.70
CA LEU A 59 -6.24 -2.02 8.11
C LEU A 59 -7.69 -1.58 8.26
N ARG A 60 -8.66 -2.49 8.06
CA ARG A 60 -10.09 -2.21 8.25
C ARG A 60 -10.45 -1.96 9.71
N ALA A 61 -9.75 -2.62 10.64
CA ALA A 61 -9.95 -2.47 12.08
C ALA A 61 -9.26 -1.22 12.66
N ALA A 62 -8.44 -0.49 11.89
CA ALA A 62 -7.70 0.67 12.36
C ALA A 62 -8.60 1.85 12.77
N GLY A 63 -9.86 1.87 12.35
CA GLY A 63 -10.87 2.84 12.78
C GLY A 63 -11.90 3.18 11.69
N ASP A 64 -12.93 3.94 12.06
CA ASP A 64 -13.99 4.35 11.13
C ASP A 64 -13.49 5.30 10.02
N ILE A 65 -12.48 6.12 10.34
CA ILE A 65 -11.83 7.03 9.41
C ILE A 65 -10.34 6.74 9.43
N VAL A 66 -9.81 6.24 8.31
CA VAL A 66 -8.40 5.91 8.15
C VAL A 66 -7.76 6.85 7.12
N THR A 67 -6.62 7.44 7.47
CA THR A 67 -5.81 8.23 6.53
C THR A 67 -4.64 7.40 6.02
N LEU A 68 -4.60 7.17 4.71
CA LEU A 68 -3.49 6.47 4.05
C LEU A 68 -2.38 7.45 3.67
N LEU A 69 -1.18 7.23 4.21
CA LEU A 69 0.00 8.05 3.93
C LEU A 69 0.96 7.36 2.95
N THR A 70 1.37 8.08 1.91
CA THR A 70 2.38 7.65 0.92
C THR A 70 3.34 8.79 0.55
N ALA A 71 4.55 8.45 0.11
CA ALA A 71 5.53 9.33 -0.50
C ALA A 71 5.29 9.54 -2.02
N ARG A 72 4.32 8.84 -2.63
CA ARG A 72 3.98 9.02 -4.05
C ARG A 72 3.27 10.36 -4.25
N LYS A 73 3.81 11.18 -5.16
CA LYS A 73 3.18 12.46 -5.55
C LYS A 73 1.93 12.25 -6.42
N GLU A 74 1.99 11.27 -7.32
CA GLU A 74 0.88 10.96 -8.22
C GLU A 74 0.10 9.74 -7.72
N ILE A 75 -0.98 10.01 -7.00
CA ILE A 75 -1.83 8.97 -6.39
C ILE A 75 -2.57 8.16 -7.47
N ALA A 76 -3.07 8.84 -8.52
CA ALA A 76 -3.83 8.21 -9.61
C ALA A 76 -3.03 7.12 -10.36
N HIS A 77 -1.70 7.23 -10.40
CA HIS A 77 -0.79 6.26 -11.01
C HIS A 77 -0.02 5.44 -9.98
N SER A 78 -0.55 5.30 -8.76
CA SER A 78 0.05 4.51 -7.69
C SER A 78 -0.75 3.24 -7.40
N HIS A 79 -0.17 2.35 -6.60
CA HIS A 79 -0.88 1.16 -6.11
C HIS A 79 -2.08 1.49 -5.23
N LEU A 80 -2.18 2.72 -4.72
CA LEU A 80 -3.25 3.12 -3.81
C LEU A 80 -4.63 3.07 -4.44
N THR A 81 -4.76 3.30 -5.75
CA THR A 81 -6.06 3.19 -6.42
C THR A 81 -6.61 1.77 -6.29
N VAL A 82 -5.77 0.76 -6.55
CA VAL A 82 -6.12 -0.66 -6.40
C VAL A 82 -6.36 -1.02 -4.93
N LEU A 83 -5.55 -0.52 -3.99
CA LEU A 83 -5.76 -0.76 -2.57
C LEU A 83 -7.10 -0.20 -2.09
N LEU A 84 -7.46 1.01 -2.52
CA LEU A 84 -8.74 1.65 -2.20
C LEU A 84 -9.92 0.86 -2.77
N ASP A 85 -9.81 0.35 -4.01
CA ASP A 85 -10.84 -0.50 -4.61
C ASP A 85 -11.05 -1.78 -3.78
N VAL A 86 -9.97 -2.43 -3.35
CA VAL A 86 -10.03 -3.65 -2.52
C VAL A 86 -10.64 -3.38 -1.15
N LEU A 87 -10.35 -2.22 -0.55
CA LEU A 87 -10.94 -1.82 0.74
C LEU A 87 -12.41 -1.41 0.64
N SER A 88 -12.85 -0.97 -0.54
CA SER A 88 -14.24 -0.56 -0.78
C SER A 88 -15.17 -1.73 -1.13
N THR A 89 -14.61 -2.92 -1.35
CA THR A 89 -15.34 -4.18 -1.52
C THR A 89 -15.67 -4.77 -0.16
#